data_AF-A0A2U3L0M1-F1
#
_entry.id   AF-A0A2U3L0M1-F1
#
_cell.length_a   1.000
_cell.length_b   1.000
_cell.length_c   1.000
_cell.angle_alpha   90.00
_cell.angle_beta   90.00
_cell.angle_gamma   90.00
#
_symmetry.space_group_name_H-M   'P 1'
#
loop_
_entity.id
_entity.type
_entity.pdbx_description
1 polymer ?
#
loop_
_entity_poly.entity_id
_entity_poly.type
_entity_poly.pdbx_seq_one_letter_code
_entity_poly.pdbx_strand_id
1 'polypeptide(L)' 'MATMATNQFVVIHPLDDLPEQKVDTESLGPMPMTKSVRLSLMSLRAYLVVMMLMVLYHVLGLAGLFR' A
#
# COMPACT_ATOMS: atom_id res chain seq x y z
N MET A 1 19.64 -43.41 -27.68
CA MET A 1 19.81 -43.59 -26.22
C MET A 1 19.55 -42.23 -25.59
N ALA A 2 18.30 -41.98 -25.17
CA ALA A 2 17.84 -40.66 -24.72
C ALA A 2 18.18 -40.47 -23.24
N THR A 3 18.98 -39.46 -22.92
CA THR A 3 19.32 -39.05 -21.56
C THR A 3 18.19 -38.16 -21.02
N MET A 4 17.39 -38.69 -20.09
CA MET A 4 16.36 -37.95 -19.37
C MET A 4 17.03 -37.00 -18.37
N ALA A 5 17.10 -35.71 -18.70
CA ALA A 5 17.55 -34.67 -17.79
C ALA A 5 16.59 -34.62 -16.58
N THR A 6 17.06 -35.13 -15.44
CA THR A 6 16.32 -35.10 -14.19
C THR A 6 16.46 -33.68 -13.62
N ASN A 7 15.40 -32.87 -13.66
CA ASN A 7 15.42 -31.52 -13.10
C ASN A 7 15.63 -31.58 -11.57
N GLN A 8 16.88 -31.41 -11.15
CA GLN A 8 17.26 -31.39 -9.74
C GLN A 8 17.15 -29.95 -9.23
N PHE A 9 16.10 -29.66 -8.46
CA PHE A 9 15.91 -28.35 -7.82
C PHE A 9 16.75 -28.29 -6.53
N VAL A 10 17.62 -27.30 -6.41
CA VAL A 10 18.42 -27.04 -5.20
C VAL A 10 17.69 -26.00 -4.35
N VAL A 11 17.35 -26.39 -3.12
CA VAL A 11 16.77 -25.47 -2.12
C VAL A 11 17.91 -24.71 -1.46
N ILE A 12 17.98 -23.40 -1.70
CA ILE A 12 18.95 -22.52 -1.05
C ILE A 12 18.46 -22.26 0.38
N HIS A 13 19.31 -22.53 1.36
CA HIS A 13 18.99 -22.29 2.76
C HIS A 13 19.15 -20.78 3.09
N PRO A 14 18.33 -20.18 3.97
CA PRO A 14 18.43 -18.75 4.31
C PRO A 14 19.80 -18.30 4.83
N LEU A 15 20.60 -19.25 5.36
CA LEU A 15 21.98 -19.00 5.80
C LEU A 15 22.98 -18.89 4.64
N ASP A 16 22.65 -19.51 3.50
CA ASP A 16 23.43 -19.46 2.26
C ASP A 16 22.87 -18.39 1.30
N ASP A 17 21.92 -17.60 1.77
CA ASP A 17 21.30 -16.55 0.97
C ASP A 17 22.29 -15.39 0.81
N LEU A 18 22.54 -15.01 -0.44
CA LEU A 18 23.37 -13.85 -0.74
C LEU A 18 22.61 -12.59 -0.33
N PRO A 19 23.28 -11.54 0.18
CA PRO A 19 22.60 -10.31 0.51
C PRO A 19 21.92 -9.73 -0.73
N GLU A 20 20.58 -9.65 -0.70
CA GLU A 20 19.78 -9.05 -1.76
C GLU A 20 20.26 -7.62 -2.00
N GLN A 21 20.68 -7.33 -3.24
CA GLN A 21 21.01 -5.97 -3.63
C GLN A 21 19.73 -5.15 -3.65
N LYS A 22 19.52 -4.36 -2.60
CA LYS A 22 18.37 -3.45 -2.51
C LYS A 22 18.41 -2.50 -3.70
N VAL A 23 17.36 -2.57 -4.51
CA VAL A 23 17.16 -1.65 -5.65
C VAL A 23 17.09 -0.23 -5.12
N ASP A 24 17.80 0.69 -5.79
CA ASP A 24 17.75 2.11 -5.47
C ASP A 24 16.30 2.64 -5.60
N THR A 25 15.77 3.14 -4.50
CA THR A 25 14.40 3.65 -4.41
C THR A 25 14.30 5.13 -4.76
N GLU A 26 15.41 5.86 -4.83
CA GLU A 26 15.40 7.31 -5.06
C GLU A 26 14.95 7.66 -6.48
N SER A 27 15.20 6.76 -7.43
CA SER A 27 14.79 6.86 -8.84
C SER A 27 13.47 6.15 -9.17
N LEU A 28 12.78 5.55 -8.17
CA LEU A 28 11.49 4.90 -8.40
C LEU A 28 10.41 5.94 -8.71
N GLY A 29 9.90 5.88 -9.94
CA GLY A 29 8.79 6.71 -10.39
C GLY A 29 7.49 6.44 -9.63
N PRO A 30 6.49 7.34 -9.73
CA PRO A 30 5.21 7.18 -9.05
C PRO A 30 4.54 5.84 -9.43
N MET A 31 4.11 5.09 -8.43
CA MET A 31 3.46 3.80 -8.63
C MET A 31 2.21 3.97 -9.51
N PRO A 32 2.08 3.23 -10.63
CA PRO A 32 0.96 3.40 -11.53
C PRO A 32 -0.34 3.02 -10.82
N MET A 33 -1.19 4.02 -10.57
CA MET A 33 -2.53 3.80 -10.05
C MET A 33 -3.50 3.57 -11.21
N THR A 34 -4.26 2.48 -11.13
CA THR A 34 -5.43 2.31 -11.99
C THR A 34 -6.48 3.38 -11.66
N LYS A 35 -7.28 3.78 -12.65
CA LYS A 35 -8.32 4.80 -12.46
C LYS A 35 -9.30 4.43 -11.33
N SER A 36 -9.58 3.13 -11.17
CA SER A 36 -10.41 2.59 -10.09
C SER A 36 -9.77 2.84 -8.72
N VAL A 37 -8.48 2.50 -8.54
CA VAL A 37 -7.75 2.75 -7.28
C VAL A 37 -7.74 4.24 -6.94
N ARG A 38 -7.49 5.11 -7.94
CA ARG A 38 -7.52 6.55 -7.74
C ARG A 38 -8.89 7.04 -7.25
N LEU A 39 -9.98 6.56 -7.85
CA LEU A 39 -11.33 6.91 -7.43
C LEU A 39 -11.62 6.41 -6.00
N SER A 40 -11.28 5.17 -5.68
CA SER A 40 -11.44 4.60 -4.34
C SER A 40 -10.70 5.42 -3.27
N LEU A 41 -9.47 5.83 -3.56
CA LEU A 41 -8.68 6.66 -2.64
C LEU A 41 -9.25 8.08 -2.50
N MET A 42 -9.76 8.67 -3.58
CA MET A 42 -10.45 9.96 -3.50
C MET A 42 -11.73 9.87 -2.68
N SER A 43 -12.54 8.82 -2.86
CA SER A 43 -13.74 8.56 -2.07
C SER A 43 -13.41 8.35 -0.59
N LEU A 44 -12.36 7.57 -0.29
CA LEU A 44 -11.88 7.35 1.07
C LEU A 44 -11.46 8.68 1.73
N ARG A 45 -10.68 9.50 1.01
CA ARG A 45 -10.28 10.81 1.50
C ARG A 45 -11.49 11.71 1.77
N ALA A 46 -12.45 11.75 0.86
CA ALA A 46 -13.67 12.54 1.04
C ALA A 46 -14.48 12.09 2.27
N TYR A 47 -14.62 10.77 2.46
CA TYR A 47 -15.28 10.20 3.63
C TYR A 47 -14.62 10.66 4.94
N LEU A 48 -13.29 10.58 5.03
CA LEU A 48 -12.57 11.02 6.23
C LEU A 48 -12.74 12.52 6.51
N VAL A 49 -12.75 13.35 5.47
CA VAL A 49 -13.00 14.80 5.61
C VAL A 49 -14.42 15.04 6.13
N VAL A 50 -15.42 14.36 5.58
CA VAL A 50 -16.81 14.47 6.05
C VAL A 50 -16.94 14.02 7.51
N MET A 51 -16.33 12.89 7.88
CA MET A 51 -16.31 12.40 9.26
C MET A 51 -15.71 13.44 10.21
N MET A 52 -14.60 14.08 9.83
CA MET A 52 -13.97 15.11 10.64
C MET A 52 -14.85 16.36 10.80
N LEU A 53 -15.54 16.77 9.72
CA LEU A 53 -16.49 17.89 9.77
C LEU A 53 -17.70 17.57 10.66
N MET A 54 -18.22 16.34 10.61
CA MET A 54 -19.32 15.92 11.47
C MET A 54 -18.92 15.93 12.94
N VAL A 55 -17.72 15.42 13.26
CA VAL A 55 -17.18 15.47 14.62
C VAL A 55 -17.00 16.91 15.09
N LEU A 56 -16.44 17.77 14.24
CA LEU A 56 -16.27 19.19 14.56
C LEU A 56 -17.62 19.85 14.83
N TYR A 57 -18.61 19.66 13.95
CA TYR A 57 -19.95 20.19 14.15
C TYR A 57 -20.56 19.73 15.48
N HIS A 58 -20.45 18.44 15.78
CA HIS A 58 -20.95 17.89 17.03
C HIS A 58 -20.27 18.50 18.26
N VAL A 59 -18.95 18.64 18.23
CA VAL A 59 -18.18 19.25 19.32
C VAL A 59 -18.50 20.73 19.49
N LEU A 60 -18.67 21.49 18.40
CA LEU A 60 -19.08 22.90 18.45
C LEU A 60 -20.50 23.06 19.02
N GLY A 61 -21.40 22.11 18.72
CA GLY A 61 -22.72 22.03 19.34
C GLY A 61 -22.64 21.77 20.85
N LEU A 62 -21.83 20.81 21.28
CA LEU A 62 -21.60 20.53 22.71
C LEU A 62 -20.94 21.69 23.45
N ALA A 63 -20.05 22.44 22.79
CA ALA A 63 -19.44 23.64 23.32
C ALA A 63 -20.42 24.81 23.48
N GLY A 64 -21.67 24.67 23.03
CA GLY A 64 -22.70 25.71 23.11
C GLY A 64 -22.47 26.86 22.14
N LEU A 65 -21.64 26.67 21.11
CA LEU A 65 -21.37 27.69 20.09
C LEU A 65 -22.58 27.92 19.16
N PHE A 66 -23.38 26.85 18.97
CA PHE A 66 -24.66 26.88 18.28
C PHE A 66 -25.79 26.91 19.33
N ARG A 67 -26.03 28.08 19.91
CA ARG A 67 -27.26 28.39 20.66
C ARG A 67 -28.28 29.04 19.75
#